data_AF-A0A8T5JX77-F1
#
_entry.id   AF-A0A8T5JX77-F1
#
_cell.length_a   1.000
_cell.length_b   1.000
_cell.length_c   1.000
_cell.angle_alpha   90.00
_cell.angle_beta   90.00
_cell.angle_gamma   90.00
#
_symmetry.space_group_name_H-M   'P 1'
#
loop_
_entity.id
_entity.type
_entity.pdbx_description
1 polymer ?
#
loop_
_entity_poly.entity_id
_entity_poly.type
_entity_poly.pdbx_seq_one_letter_code
_entity_poly.pdbx_strand_id
1 'polypeptide(L)'
;MIVVKIATFGFIALLISVGMLTPSFAHTTVEVEQYKIEAGWGIEPPVVGIRNDIVFKITESGETEGTYRGITSAFKNLEGTVMYGGASKTID
;
A
#
# COMPACT_ATOMS: atom_id res chain seq x y z
N MET A 1 29.24 9.87 -39.05
CA MET A 1 28.28 10.60 -38.21
C MET A 1 26.98 9.82 -37.95
N ILE A 2 26.42 9.10 -38.93
CA ILE A 2 25.23 8.25 -38.77
C ILE A 2 25.43 7.10 -37.77
N VAL A 3 26.56 6.38 -37.85
CA VAL A 3 26.86 5.25 -36.96
C VAL A 3 26.90 5.66 -35.49
N VAL A 4 27.53 6.81 -35.19
CA VAL A 4 27.59 7.37 -33.83
C VAL A 4 26.18 7.69 -33.32
N LYS A 5 25.33 8.30 -34.15
CA LYS A 5 23.95 8.61 -33.79
C LYS A 5 23.13 7.36 -33.48
N ILE A 6 23.26 6.30 -34.29
CA ILE A 6 22.56 5.02 -34.07
C ILE A 6 23.02 4.37 -32.76
N ALA A 7 24.33 4.35 -32.50
CA ALA A 7 24.89 3.81 -31.27
C ALA A 7 24.39 4.57 -30.03
N THR A 8 24.37 5.91 -30.09
CA THR A 8 23.84 6.74 -29.00
C THR A 8 22.34 6.51 -28.77
N PHE A 9 21.54 6.42 -29.84
CA PHE A 9 20.10 6.16 -29.73
C PHE A 9 19.81 4.78 -29.15
N GLY A 10 20.53 3.76 -29.58
CA GLY A 10 20.42 2.40 -29.05
C GLY A 10 20.80 2.32 -27.57
N PHE A 11 21.84 3.05 -27.15
CA PHE A 11 22.24 3.11 -25.75
C PHE A 11 21.19 3.80 -24.87
N ILE A 12 20.59 4.90 -25.33
CA ILE A 12 19.50 5.58 -24.61
C ILE A 12 18.27 4.65 -24.49
N ALA A 13 17.88 3.98 -25.58
CA ALA A 13 16.76 3.03 -25.56
C ALA A 13 17.01 1.88 -24.57
N LEU A 14 18.24 1.36 -24.52
CA LEU A 14 18.64 0.33 -23.58
C LEU A 14 18.56 0.82 -22.13
N LEU A 15 19.07 2.02 -21.83
CA LEU A 15 18.98 2.61 -20.49
C LEU A 15 17.53 2.80 -20.03
N ILE A 16 16.64 3.24 -20.93
CA ILE A 16 15.21 3.40 -20.63
C ILE A 16 14.54 2.03 -20.39
N SER A 17 14.91 0.99 -21.15
CA SER A 17 14.33 -0.35 -20.98
C SER A 17 14.67 -1.02 -19.64
N VAL A 18 15.85 -0.72 -19.07
CA VAL A 18 16.29 -1.31 -17.79
C VAL A 18 15.71 -0.54 -16.60
N GLY A 19 15.58 0.79 -16.70
CA GLY A 19 15.08 1.64 -15.62
C GLY A 19 13.58 1.50 -15.31
N MET A 20 12.79 0.93 -16.24
CA MET A 20 11.33 0.78 -16.07
C MET A 20 10.89 -0.50 -15.36
N LEU A 21 11.83 -1.37 -14.97
CA LEU A 21 11.51 -2.69 -14.42
C LEU A 21 11.54 -2.76 -12.88
N THR A 22 11.74 -1.64 -12.19
CA THR A 22 11.64 -1.66 -10.72
C THR A 22 10.17 -1.79 -10.31
N PRO A 23 9.76 -2.90 -9.68
CA PRO A 23 8.40 -3.00 -9.13
C PRO A 23 8.23 -1.90 -8.08
N SER A 24 7.32 -0.96 -8.32
CA SER A 24 6.85 -0.07 -7.26
C SER A 24 5.90 -0.89 -6.38
N PHE A 25 6.40 -1.38 -5.25
CA PHE A 25 5.53 -2.01 -4.26
C PHE A 25 4.69 -0.92 -3.61
N ALA A 26 3.47 -0.77 -4.11
CA ALA A 26 2.48 0.17 -3.61
C ALA A 26 1.98 -0.24 -2.22
N HIS A 27 1.99 -1.54 -1.91
CA HIS A 27 1.49 -2.12 -0.68
C HIS A 27 2.51 -3.10 -0.11
N THR A 28 2.69 -3.08 1.21
CA THR A 28 3.37 -4.12 1.98
C THR A 28 2.40 -4.69 3.00
N THR A 29 2.33 -6.01 3.07
CA THR A 29 1.41 -6.72 3.95
C THR A 29 2.21 -7.58 4.93
N VAL A 30 1.87 -7.47 6.20
CA VAL A 30 2.41 -8.30 7.29
C VAL A 30 1.24 -8.98 7.98
N GLU A 31 1.31 -10.30 8.10
CA GLU A 31 0.33 -11.10 8.84
C GLU A 31 0.88 -11.41 10.23
N VAL A 32 0.10 -11.06 11.25
CA VAL A 32 0.41 -11.32 12.67
C VAL A 32 -0.82 -11.98 13.27
N GLU A 33 -0.77 -13.31 13.40
CA GLU A 33 -1.89 -14.12 13.88
C GLU A 33 -3.16 -13.88 13.05
N GLN A 34 -4.22 -13.36 13.67
CA GLN A 34 -5.49 -13.02 13.03
C GLN A 34 -5.51 -11.64 12.35
N TYR A 35 -4.43 -10.88 12.48
CA TYR A 35 -4.33 -9.52 11.97
C TYR A 35 -3.56 -9.48 10.65
N LYS A 36 -4.11 -8.75 9.68
CA LYS A 36 -3.43 -8.39 8.44
C LYS A 36 -3.18 -6.89 8.43
N ILE A 37 -1.91 -6.50 8.56
CA ILE A 37 -1.47 -5.11 8.54
C ILE A 37 -0.97 -4.81 7.14
N GLU A 38 -1.61 -3.84 6.48
CA GLU A 38 -1.26 -3.43 5.14
C GLU A 38 -0.87 -1.95 5.16
N ALA A 39 0.34 -1.65 4.71
CA ALA A 39 0.79 -0.28 4.50
C ALA A 39 0.91 -0.04 2.99
N GLY A 40 0.13 0.90 2.46
CA GLY A 40 0.12 1.24 1.06
C GLY A 40 -0.66 2.51 0.75
N TRP A 41 -1.01 2.72 -0.51
CA TRP A 41 -1.77 3.90 -0.92
C TRP A 41 -3.26 3.72 -0.65
N GLY A 42 -3.89 4.68 0.02
CA GLY A 42 -5.34 4.66 0.22
C GLY A 42 -6.13 4.91 -1.07
N ILE A 43 -5.59 5.75 -1.96
CA ILE A 43 -6.13 6.05 -3.28
C ILE A 43 -5.03 5.81 -4.30
N GLU A 44 -5.30 4.95 -5.29
CA GLU A 44 -4.40 4.69 -6.41
C GLU A 44 -4.84 5.48 -7.67
N PRO A 45 -3.92 6.13 -8.40
CA PRO A 45 -2.46 6.23 -8.19
C PRO A 45 -2.09 7.18 -7.03
N PRO A 46 -0.85 7.11 -6.47
CA PRO A 46 -0.46 7.93 -5.33
C PRO A 46 -0.63 9.42 -5.62
N VAL A 47 -1.45 10.08 -4.82
CA VAL A 47 -1.65 11.53 -4.91
C VAL A 47 -0.89 12.21 -3.76
N VAL A 48 0.08 13.03 -4.13
CA VAL A 48 0.88 13.80 -3.17
C VAL A 48 0.02 14.90 -2.54
N GLY A 49 0.17 15.11 -1.23
CA GLY A 49 -0.54 16.16 -0.49
C GLY A 49 -1.89 15.74 0.09
N ILE A 50 -2.27 14.46 -0.03
CA ILE A 50 -3.43 13.89 0.66
C ILE A 50 -3.05 13.51 2.10
N ARG A 51 -4.02 13.60 3.00
CA ARG A 51 -3.91 13.14 4.40
C ARG A 51 -3.68 11.62 4.43
N ASN A 52 -2.82 11.15 5.34
CA ASN A 52 -2.66 9.73 5.60
C ASN A 52 -3.89 9.19 6.35
N ASP A 53 -4.37 8.02 5.94
CA ASP A 53 -5.51 7.35 6.55
C ASP A 53 -5.07 6.07 7.25
N ILE A 54 -5.71 5.76 8.38
CA ILE A 54 -5.58 4.49 9.08
C ILE A 54 -6.95 3.80 8.97
N VAL A 55 -7.00 2.66 8.29
CA VAL A 55 -8.25 1.94 8.03
C VAL A 55 -8.26 0.62 8.78
N PHE A 56 -9.19 0.47 9.73
CA PHE A 56 -9.44 -0.78 10.42
C PHE A 56 -10.58 -1.54 9.73
N LYS A 57 -10.27 -2.72 9.19
CA LYS A 57 -11.26 -3.64 8.62
C LYS A 57 -11.45 -4.82 9.58
N ILE A 58 -12.61 -4.88 10.21
CA ILE A 58 -12.98 -5.96 11.12
C ILE A 58 -13.89 -6.91 10.36
N THR A 59 -13.33 -8.03 9.93
CA THR A 59 -13.99 -9.01 9.07
C THR A 59 -13.72 -10.43 9.52
N GLU A 60 -14.62 -11.35 9.21
CA GLU A 60 -14.43 -12.80 9.33
C GLU A 60 -14.23 -13.44 7.95
N SER A 61 -13.56 -14.59 7.89
CA SER A 61 -13.42 -15.34 6.64
C SER A 61 -14.80 -15.78 6.13
N GLY A 62 -15.05 -15.58 4.84
CA GLY A 62 -16.27 -16.02 4.18
C GLY A 62 -16.26 -17.52 3.85
N GLU A 63 -17.32 -17.97 3.18
CA GLU A 63 -17.51 -19.39 2.82
C GLU A 63 -16.52 -19.87 1.75
N THR A 64 -15.96 -18.94 0.97
CA THR A 64 -14.99 -19.21 -0.09
C THR A 64 -13.65 -18.55 0.22
N GLU A 65 -12.55 -19.20 -0.13
CA GLU A 65 -11.21 -18.64 0.03
C GLU A 65 -11.08 -17.25 -0.65
N GLY A 66 -10.48 -16.29 0.05
CA GLY A 66 -10.36 -14.90 -0.40
C GLY A 66 -11.62 -14.05 -0.23
N THR A 67 -12.72 -14.61 0.27
CA THR A 67 -13.92 -13.83 0.62
C THR A 67 -13.92 -13.47 2.11
N TYR A 68 -14.45 -12.29 2.42
CA TYR A 68 -14.53 -11.77 3.79
C TYR A 68 -15.94 -11.26 4.05
N ARG A 69 -16.46 -11.51 5.26
CA ARG A 69 -17.77 -11.04 5.73
C ARG A 69 -17.59 -10.02 6.83
N GLY A 70 -18.49 -9.04 6.90
CA GLY A 70 -18.49 -8.05 7.98
C GLY A 70 -19.04 -8.66 9.28
N ILE A 71 -18.46 -8.29 10.41
CA ILE A 71 -18.92 -8.72 11.73
C ILE A 71 -19.98 -7.74 12.24
N THR A 72 -21.14 -8.25 12.64
CA THR A 72 -22.21 -7.42 13.23
C THR A 72 -21.73 -6.77 14.54
N SER A 73 -21.96 -5.47 14.70
CA SER A 73 -21.50 -4.70 15.86
C SER A 73 -19.97 -4.65 16.05
N ALA A 74 -19.19 -4.82 14.98
CA ALA A 74 -17.72 -4.77 15.03
C ALA A 74 -17.11 -3.54 15.72
N PHE A 75 -17.80 -2.40 15.65
CA PHE A 75 -17.34 -1.14 16.23
C PHE A 75 -17.87 -0.89 17.65
N LYS A 76 -18.70 -1.79 18.20
CA LYS A 76 -19.27 -1.60 19.54
C LYS A 76 -18.16 -1.66 20.59
N ASN A 77 -17.93 -0.55 21.27
CA ASN A 77 -16.86 -0.36 22.26
C ASN A 77 -15.44 -0.51 21.68
N LEU A 78 -15.25 -0.24 20.38
CA LEU A 78 -13.92 -0.18 19.81
C LEU A 78 -13.23 1.09 20.30
N GLU A 79 -12.13 0.94 21.04
CA GLU A 79 -11.24 2.04 21.43
C GLU A 79 -9.95 1.95 20.62
N GLY A 80 -9.67 2.99 19.83
CA GLY A 80 -8.44 3.10 19.05
C GLY A 80 -7.53 4.16 19.65
N THR A 81 -6.24 3.86 19.83
CA THR A 81 -5.23 4.88 20.19
C THR A 81 -4.06 4.78 19.23
N VAL A 82 -3.68 5.91 18.63
CA VAL A 82 -2.49 6.03 17.80
C VAL A 82 -1.38 6.62 18.63
N MET A 83 -0.20 6.02 18.60
CA MET A 83 0.98 6.48 19.32
C MET A 83 2.15 6.71 18.35
N TYR A 84 2.81 7.85 18.47
CA TYR A 84 4.03 8.14 17.70
C TYR A 84 4.97 9.04 18.51
N GLY A 85 6.24 8.66 18.65
CA GLY A 85 7.27 9.50 19.26
C GLY A 85 6.97 9.93 20.71
N GLY A 86 6.23 9.12 21.47
CA GLY A 86 5.80 9.45 22.84
C GLY A 86 4.52 10.29 22.94
N ALA A 87 3.95 10.73 21.81
CA ALA A 87 2.60 11.29 21.76
C ALA A 87 1.58 10.17 21.56
N SER A 88 0.42 10.27 22.22
CA SER A 88 -0.73 9.39 22.01
C SER A 88 -1.98 10.20 21.69
N LYS A 89 -2.85 9.65 20.84
CA LYS A 89 -4.13 10.23 20.47
C LYS A 89 -5.18 9.13 20.38
N THR A 90 -6.22 9.24 21.19
CA THR A 90 -7.43 8.42 21.04
C THR A 90 -8.17 8.84 19.76
N ILE A 91 -8.56 7.85 18.96
CA ILE A 91 -9.43 8.04 17.81
C ILE A 91 -10.87 8.03 18.33
N ASP A 92 -11.54 9.19 18.27
CA ASP A 92 -12.98 9.33 18.51
C ASP A 92 -13.81 8.85 17.32
#